data_AF-A0A848B060-F1
#
_entry.id   AF-A0A848B060-F1
#
_cell.length_a   1.000
_cell.length_b   1.000
_cell.length_c   1.000
_cell.angle_alpha   90.00
_cell.angle_beta   90.00
_cell.angle_gamma   90.00
#
_symmetry.space_group_name_H-M   'P 1'
#
loop_
_entity.id
_entity.type
_entity.pdbx_description
1 polymer ?
#
loop_
_entity_poly.entity_id
_entity_poly.type
_entity_poly.pdbx_seq_one_letter_code
_entity_poly.pdbx_strand_id
1 'polypeptide(L)'
;MKIPQLLLLAALAGCHAGSDPAARAEARLRHEVETADGFRQVRAAEALGPFAEFPADSESPQVRIGQYRVRIAAGRREYEEILRRRALDGSAPEQCHALESAAKLAIRFSPEERRQLWDIVNGPDSPAAGYALWLLAANGDAGAARRVTAGLENGGPPALTCAYASAFLPELPEARETALRRLLEREPADSQLAAFTLWALARHGKTGADVVRRRLRALPGGTAEKVLRFHLAALGEAGTAEDLAELAGYLDSPEPEIANAAAGAILRITGRAGR
;
A
#
# COMPACT_ATOMS: atom_id res chain seq x y z
N MET A 1 16.28 53.30 1.64
CA MET A 1 16.20 52.38 0.49
C MET A 1 15.45 51.13 0.94
N LYS A 2 14.23 50.91 0.42
CA LYS A 2 13.39 49.76 0.78
C LYS A 2 13.53 48.71 -0.33
N ILE A 3 14.05 47.53 0.02
CA ILE A 3 14.04 46.38 -0.88
C ILE A 3 12.56 45.98 -1.08
N PRO A 4 12.05 45.79 -2.32
CA PRO A 4 10.65 45.47 -2.53
C PRO A 4 10.36 44.05 -2.01
N GLN A 5 9.40 43.91 -1.09
CA GLN A 5 8.92 42.62 -0.57
C GLN A 5 8.45 41.65 -1.68
N LEU A 6 8.15 42.16 -2.88
CA LEU A 6 7.82 41.35 -4.07
C LEU A 6 8.99 40.54 -4.64
N LEU A 7 10.24 40.97 -4.44
CA LEU A 7 11.43 40.20 -4.88
C LEU A 7 11.77 39.05 -3.92
N LEU A 8 11.38 39.15 -2.64
CA LEU A 8 11.61 38.09 -1.65
C LEU A 8 10.61 36.93 -1.82
N LEU A 9 9.37 37.23 -2.23
CA LEU A 9 8.36 36.21 -2.53
C LEU A 9 8.64 35.47 -3.85
N ALA A 10 9.18 36.15 -4.87
CA ALA A 10 9.62 35.52 -6.11
C ALA A 10 10.88 34.63 -5.91
N ALA A 11 11.78 34.99 -4.99
CA ALA A 11 12.94 34.18 -4.64
C ALA A 11 12.55 32.90 -3.87
N LEU A 12 11.53 32.95 -3.01
CA LEU A 12 11.04 31.76 -2.29
C LEU A 12 10.19 30.82 -3.15
N ALA A 13 9.46 31.37 -4.13
CA ALA A 13 8.75 30.56 -5.14
C ALA A 13 9.71 29.95 -6.19
N GLY A 14 10.81 30.64 -6.50
CA GLY A 14 11.81 30.21 -7.48
C GLY A 14 12.77 29.10 -6.99
N CYS A 15 12.90 28.87 -5.68
CA CYS A 15 13.79 27.83 -5.14
C CYS A 15 13.20 26.41 -5.21
N HIS A 16 11.89 26.25 -5.42
CA HIS A 16 11.25 24.93 -5.48
C HIS A 16 11.15 24.36 -6.90
N ALA A 17 11.25 25.21 -7.93
CA ALA A 17 11.05 24.84 -9.34
C ALA A 17 12.23 24.13 -10.01
N GLY A 18 13.34 23.89 -9.29
CA GLY A 18 14.56 23.27 -9.82
C GLY A 18 15.13 22.12 -8.98
N SER A 19 14.40 21.64 -7.97
CA SER A 19 14.87 20.50 -7.17
C SER A 19 14.39 19.19 -7.77
N ASP A 20 15.31 18.24 -7.90
CA ASP A 20 15.06 16.88 -8.39
C ASP A 20 13.86 16.26 -7.64
N PRO A 21 12.77 15.86 -8.35
CA PRO A 21 11.61 15.24 -7.73
C PRO A 21 11.96 14.04 -6.84
N ALA A 22 12.99 13.26 -7.20
CA ALA A 22 13.42 12.11 -6.40
C ALA A 22 14.01 12.55 -5.06
N ALA A 23 14.91 13.54 -5.06
CA ALA A 23 15.49 14.09 -3.84
C ALA A 23 14.43 14.68 -2.91
N ARG A 24 13.44 15.41 -3.45
CA ARG A 24 12.30 15.93 -2.67
C ARG A 24 11.46 14.81 -2.07
N ALA A 25 11.12 13.79 -2.87
CA ALA A 25 10.35 12.64 -2.42
C ALA A 25 11.06 11.89 -1.28
N GLU A 26 12.37 11.67 -1.42
CA GLU A 26 13.17 11.01 -0.40
C GLU A 26 13.24 11.83 0.90
N ALA A 27 13.52 13.14 0.79
CA ALA A 27 13.54 14.05 1.93
C ALA A 27 12.19 14.09 2.67
N ARG A 28 11.07 14.10 1.93
CA ARG A 28 9.72 14.04 2.50
C ARG A 28 9.51 12.78 3.32
N LEU A 29 9.81 11.61 2.75
CA LEU A 29 9.58 10.34 3.43
C LEU A 29 10.50 10.17 4.65
N ARG A 30 11.76 10.63 4.58
CA ARG A 30 12.64 10.68 5.75
C ARG A 30 12.06 11.55 6.87
N HIS A 31 11.61 12.76 6.52
CA HIS A 31 10.99 13.66 7.49
C HIS A 31 9.76 13.02 8.17
N GLU A 32 8.91 12.32 7.42
CA GLU A 32 7.74 11.63 7.96
C GLU A 32 8.13 10.44 8.84
N VAL A 33 9.16 9.68 8.49
CA VAL A 33 9.72 8.65 9.35
C VAL A 33 10.17 9.22 10.70
N GLU A 34 10.83 10.38 10.69
CA GLU A 34 11.40 11.01 11.88
C GLU A 34 10.35 11.70 12.76
N THR A 35 9.32 12.29 12.15
CA THR A 35 8.43 13.24 12.86
C THR A 35 6.97 12.78 12.96
N ALA A 36 6.52 11.85 12.12
CA ALA A 36 5.17 11.34 12.19
C ALA A 36 5.01 10.25 13.24
N ASP A 37 3.74 10.00 13.58
CA ASP A 37 3.29 8.92 14.44
C ASP A 37 2.33 7.98 13.71
N GLY A 38 1.94 6.91 14.40
CA GLY A 38 0.91 5.99 13.91
C GLY A 38 1.28 5.30 12.59
N PHE A 39 0.26 4.97 11.80
CA PHE A 39 0.46 4.30 10.52
C PHE A 39 1.08 5.18 9.43
N ARG A 40 1.07 6.50 9.60
CA ARG A 40 1.70 7.43 8.65
C ARG A 40 3.21 7.23 8.64
N GLN A 41 3.82 7.13 9.82
CA GLN A 41 5.24 6.80 9.98
C GLN A 41 5.57 5.43 9.36
N VAL A 42 4.74 4.41 9.64
CA VAL A 42 4.93 3.05 9.10
C VAL A 42 4.91 3.06 7.57
N ARG A 43 3.91 3.71 6.95
CA ARG A 43 3.78 3.77 5.49
C ARG A 43 4.89 4.59 4.84
N ALA A 44 5.36 5.65 5.49
CA ALA A 44 6.49 6.43 5.00
C ALA A 44 7.76 5.57 4.88
N ALA A 45 8.06 4.74 5.90
CA ALA A 45 9.19 3.83 5.83
C ALA A 45 9.01 2.69 4.82
N GLU A 46 7.80 2.16 4.67
CA GLU A 46 7.51 1.17 3.62
C GLU A 46 7.77 1.73 2.22
N ALA A 47 7.49 3.02 2.01
CA ALA A 47 7.72 3.71 0.74
C ALA A 47 9.18 4.08 0.51
N LEU A 48 9.90 4.50 1.56
CA LEU A 48 11.32 4.88 1.49
C LEU A 48 12.23 3.65 1.28
N GLY A 49 11.84 2.51 1.85
CA GLY A 49 12.64 1.31 1.96
C GLY A 49 12.78 0.92 3.43
N PRO A 50 12.49 -0.35 3.80
CA PRO A 50 12.49 -0.76 5.20
C PRO A 50 13.91 -0.72 5.79
N PHE A 51 14.05 -0.19 7.00
CA PHE A 51 15.32 -0.11 7.73
C PHE A 51 15.18 -0.71 9.13
N ALA A 52 16.27 -1.30 9.64
CA ALA A 52 16.26 -2.12 10.85
C ALA A 52 16.08 -1.31 12.15
N GLU A 53 16.56 -0.06 12.15
CA GLU A 53 16.47 0.88 13.28
C GLU A 53 15.19 1.71 13.21
N PHE A 54 14.05 1.03 13.10
CA PHE A 54 12.76 1.70 13.12
C PHE A 54 12.48 2.30 14.51
N PRO A 55 11.87 3.49 14.62
CA PRO A 55 11.52 4.17 15.88
C PRO A 55 10.89 3.28 16.95
N ALA A 56 10.90 3.75 18.20
CA ALA A 56 10.41 3.01 19.36
C ALA A 56 8.98 2.49 19.18
N ASP A 57 8.68 1.38 19.86
CA ASP A 57 7.37 0.73 19.76
C ASP A 57 6.24 1.67 20.22
N SER A 58 5.27 1.89 19.32
CA SER A 58 4.06 2.65 19.62
C SER A 58 3.24 1.95 20.70
N GLU A 59 2.61 2.71 21.60
CA GLU A 59 1.68 2.17 22.59
C GLU A 59 0.49 1.45 21.94
N SER A 60 0.03 1.93 20.76
CA SER A 60 -1.04 1.27 19.99
C SER A 60 -0.59 -0.10 19.48
N PRO A 61 -1.26 -1.20 19.88
CA PRO A 61 -0.92 -2.55 19.40
C PRO A 61 -0.98 -2.67 17.88
N GLN A 62 -1.96 -2.03 17.23
CA GLN A 62 -2.14 -2.07 15.79
C GLN A 62 -0.97 -1.39 15.05
N VAL A 63 -0.56 -0.20 15.52
CA VAL A 63 0.58 0.52 14.94
C VAL A 63 1.87 -0.27 15.14
N ARG A 64 2.07 -0.84 16.34
CA ARG A 64 3.23 -1.65 16.70
C ARG A 64 3.44 -2.83 15.76
N ILE A 65 2.37 -3.51 15.36
CA ILE A 65 2.42 -4.56 14.33
C ILE A 65 2.97 -4.03 12.98
N GLY A 66 2.55 -2.82 12.57
CA GLY A 66 3.09 -2.15 11.40
C GLY A 66 4.59 -1.86 11.51
N GLN A 67 5.05 -1.44 12.70
CA GLN A 67 6.49 -1.21 12.97
C GLN A 67 7.28 -2.53 12.91
N TYR A 68 6.74 -3.62 13.46
CA TYR A 68 7.33 -4.96 13.32
C TYR A 68 7.44 -5.39 11.87
N ARG A 69 6.42 -5.11 11.05
CA ARG A 69 6.45 -5.42 9.62
C ARG A 69 7.61 -4.73 8.91
N VAL A 70 7.87 -3.45 9.19
CA VAL A 70 9.02 -2.70 8.64
C VAL A 70 10.35 -3.33 9.07
N ARG A 71 10.50 -3.67 10.36
CA ARG A 71 11.73 -4.29 10.88
C ARG A 71 11.98 -5.68 10.27
N ILE A 72 10.94 -6.50 10.10
CA ILE A 72 11.06 -7.81 9.44
C ILE A 72 11.48 -7.66 7.99
N ALA A 73 10.88 -6.71 7.26
CA ALA A 73 11.27 -6.42 5.88
C ALA A 73 12.73 -5.94 5.77
N ALA A 74 13.29 -5.35 6.84
CA ALA A 74 14.69 -4.98 6.96
C ALA A 74 15.60 -6.11 7.50
N GLY A 75 15.08 -7.34 7.67
CA GLY A 75 15.86 -8.52 8.06
C GLY A 75 15.79 -8.90 9.55
N ARG A 76 15.02 -8.18 10.38
CA ARG A 76 14.84 -8.50 11.81
C ARG A 76 13.80 -9.61 12.01
N ARG A 77 14.22 -10.84 11.75
CA ARG A 77 13.36 -12.05 11.75
C ARG A 77 12.82 -12.44 13.12
N GLU A 78 13.40 -11.95 14.22
CA GLU A 78 12.92 -12.22 15.58
C GLU A 78 11.47 -11.75 15.83
N TYR A 79 10.99 -10.77 15.07
CA TYR A 79 9.61 -10.28 15.16
C TYR A 79 8.59 -11.16 14.44
N GLU A 80 9.01 -12.12 13.60
CA GLU A 80 8.09 -13.01 12.88
C GLU A 80 7.27 -13.87 13.83
N GLU A 81 7.90 -14.38 14.88
CA GLU A 81 7.21 -15.20 15.89
C GLU A 81 6.15 -14.38 16.65
N ILE A 82 6.38 -13.08 16.83
CA ILE A 82 5.40 -12.18 17.42
C ILE A 82 4.20 -12.03 16.47
N LEU A 83 4.45 -11.81 15.17
CA LEU A 83 3.37 -11.71 14.18
C LEU A 83 2.57 -13.01 14.06
N ARG A 84 3.22 -14.18 14.07
CA ARG A 84 2.52 -15.48 14.05
C ARG A 84 1.58 -15.64 15.23
N ARG A 85 2.08 -15.44 16.46
CA ARG A 85 1.27 -15.55 17.68
C ARG A 85 0.09 -14.57 17.68
N ARG A 86 0.31 -13.31 17.29
CA ARG A 86 -0.77 -12.30 17.25
C ARG A 86 -1.78 -12.54 16.13
N ALA A 87 -1.37 -13.13 15.02
CA ALA A 87 -2.29 -13.47 13.93
C ALA A 87 -3.29 -14.57 14.34
N LEU A 88 -2.86 -15.50 15.20
CA LEU A 88 -3.67 -16.63 15.67
C LEU A 88 -4.45 -16.33 16.96
N ASP A 89 -4.11 -15.25 17.66
CA ASP A 89 -4.79 -14.81 18.88
C ASP A 89 -6.08 -14.04 18.54
N GLY A 90 -7.21 -14.75 18.54
CA GLY A 90 -8.55 -14.17 18.30
C GLY A 90 -9.01 -13.12 19.33
N SER A 91 -8.31 -12.98 20.46
CA SER A 91 -8.60 -11.96 21.48
C SER A 91 -7.75 -10.69 21.30
N ALA A 92 -6.73 -10.73 20.45
CA ALA A 92 -5.82 -9.61 20.24
C ALA A 92 -6.51 -8.49 19.44
N PRO A 93 -6.55 -7.23 19.92
CA PRO A 93 -7.13 -6.11 19.18
C PRO A 93 -6.37 -5.79 17.88
N GLU A 94 -5.14 -6.30 17.74
CA GLU A 94 -4.30 -6.20 16.55
C GLU A 94 -4.35 -7.41 15.60
N GLN A 95 -5.19 -8.42 15.85
CA GLN A 95 -5.21 -9.68 15.06
C GLN A 95 -5.27 -9.43 13.55
N CYS A 96 -6.19 -8.59 13.08
CA CYS A 96 -6.31 -8.26 11.65
C CYS A 96 -5.02 -7.65 11.08
N HIS A 97 -4.35 -6.78 11.85
CA HIS A 97 -3.09 -6.16 11.41
C HIS A 97 -1.95 -7.17 11.38
N ALA A 98 -1.95 -8.14 12.31
CA ALA A 98 -0.96 -9.21 12.36
C ALA A 98 -1.13 -10.16 11.17
N LEU A 99 -2.37 -10.56 10.87
CA LEU A 99 -2.71 -11.36 9.68
C LEU A 99 -2.32 -10.63 8.39
N GLU A 100 -2.71 -9.36 8.24
CA GLU A 100 -2.35 -8.54 7.08
C GLU A 100 -0.83 -8.43 6.93
N SER A 101 -0.11 -8.17 8.03
CA SER A 101 1.34 -8.01 8.01
C SER A 101 2.08 -9.29 7.65
N ALA A 102 1.66 -10.41 8.25
CA ALA A 102 2.18 -11.72 7.92
C ALA A 102 1.93 -12.07 6.44
N ALA A 103 0.76 -11.71 5.91
CA ALA A 103 0.41 -11.96 4.51
C ALA A 103 1.26 -11.11 3.54
N LYS A 104 1.44 -9.81 3.82
CA LYS A 104 2.32 -8.91 3.05
C LYS A 104 3.76 -9.39 2.98
N LEU A 105 4.26 -9.96 4.08
CA LEU A 105 5.63 -10.47 4.21
C LEU A 105 5.77 -11.93 3.75
N ALA A 106 4.68 -12.59 3.38
CA ALA A 106 4.64 -14.03 3.09
C ALA A 106 5.29 -14.89 4.20
N ILE A 107 5.08 -14.53 5.48
CA ILE A 107 5.58 -15.31 6.62
C ILE A 107 5.02 -16.73 6.54
N ARG A 108 5.89 -17.71 6.76
CA ARG A 108 5.53 -19.13 6.71
C ARG A 108 4.92 -19.59 8.02
N PHE A 109 3.78 -20.26 7.89
CA PHE A 109 3.02 -20.88 8.97
C PHE A 109 3.11 -22.41 8.83
N SER A 110 3.27 -23.10 9.95
CA SER A 110 3.31 -24.56 10.05
C SER A 110 1.97 -25.18 9.63
N PRO A 111 1.90 -26.49 9.34
CA PRO A 111 0.64 -27.15 9.00
C PRO A 111 -0.45 -27.02 10.08
N GLU A 112 -0.07 -26.98 11.35
CA GLU A 112 -1.01 -26.79 12.47
C GLU A 112 -1.56 -25.37 12.49
N GLU A 113 -0.69 -24.36 12.39
CA GLU A 113 -1.14 -22.97 12.36
C GLU A 113 -1.99 -22.68 11.12
N ARG A 114 -1.71 -23.33 9.98
CA ARG A 114 -2.58 -23.24 8.79
C ARG A 114 -3.97 -23.83 9.01
N ARG A 115 -4.13 -24.85 9.85
CA ARG A 115 -5.46 -25.33 10.25
C ARG A 115 -6.20 -24.27 11.06
N GLN A 116 -5.53 -23.63 12.02
CA GLN A 116 -6.12 -22.55 12.81
C GLN A 116 -6.51 -21.34 11.94
N LEU A 117 -5.73 -21.01 10.92
CA LEU A 117 -6.11 -19.99 9.93
C LEU A 117 -7.39 -20.38 9.17
N TRP A 118 -7.55 -21.65 8.81
CA TRP A 118 -8.79 -22.13 8.21
C TRP A 118 -9.98 -22.05 9.16
N ASP A 119 -9.77 -22.28 10.46
CA ASP A 119 -10.81 -22.08 11.48
C ASP A 119 -11.23 -20.60 11.56
N ILE A 120 -10.29 -19.66 11.44
CA ILE A 120 -10.60 -18.21 11.35
C ILE A 120 -11.40 -17.90 10.08
N VAL A 121 -11.02 -18.48 8.93
CA VAL A 121 -11.70 -18.27 7.65
C VAL A 121 -13.13 -18.83 7.63
N ASN A 122 -13.36 -19.94 8.34
CA ASN A 122 -14.64 -20.64 8.35
C ASN A 122 -15.48 -20.34 9.60
N GLY A 123 -14.95 -19.56 10.54
CA GLY A 123 -15.64 -19.11 11.74
C GLY A 123 -16.77 -18.13 11.45
N PRO A 124 -17.50 -17.68 12.50
CA PRO A 124 -18.53 -16.65 12.36
C PRO A 124 -17.95 -15.37 11.75
N ASP A 125 -18.78 -14.59 11.05
CA ASP A 125 -18.40 -13.39 10.29
C ASP A 125 -17.37 -12.52 11.04
N SER A 126 -16.10 -12.77 10.75
CA SER A 126 -14.97 -12.17 11.43
C SER A 126 -14.27 -11.21 10.48
N PRO A 127 -13.97 -9.96 10.92
CA PRO A 127 -13.12 -9.05 10.16
C PRO A 127 -11.75 -9.64 9.80
N ALA A 128 -11.30 -10.67 10.51
CA ALA A 128 -10.04 -11.37 10.29
C ALA A 128 -10.09 -12.38 9.12
N ALA A 129 -11.27 -12.87 8.74
CA ALA A 129 -11.42 -13.97 7.78
C ALA A 129 -10.78 -13.67 6.42
N GLY A 130 -10.95 -12.44 5.91
CA GLY A 130 -10.34 -12.02 4.64
C GLY A 130 -8.81 -11.99 4.70
N TYR A 131 -8.22 -11.55 5.82
CA TYR A 131 -6.77 -11.50 5.99
C TYR A 131 -6.17 -12.89 6.22
N ALA A 132 -6.85 -13.76 6.98
CA ALA A 132 -6.46 -15.15 7.14
C ALA A 132 -6.50 -15.91 5.80
N LEU A 133 -7.53 -15.66 4.98
CA LEU A 133 -7.64 -16.23 3.64
C LEU A 133 -6.47 -15.79 2.74
N TRP A 134 -6.12 -14.50 2.77
CA TRP A 134 -4.96 -14.00 2.04
C TRP A 134 -3.67 -14.64 2.55
N LEU A 135 -3.46 -14.72 3.87
CA LEU A 135 -2.26 -15.33 4.44
C LEU A 135 -2.10 -16.80 4.03
N LEU A 136 -3.19 -17.57 4.01
CA LEU A 136 -3.20 -18.95 3.51
C LEU A 136 -2.80 -19.02 2.02
N ALA A 137 -3.34 -18.13 1.18
CA ALA A 137 -2.96 -18.05 -0.22
C ALA A 137 -1.47 -17.69 -0.40
N ALA A 138 -0.93 -16.76 0.40
CA ALA A 138 0.50 -16.44 0.41
C ALA A 138 1.37 -17.62 0.91
N ASN A 139 0.78 -18.50 1.72
CA ASN A 139 1.39 -19.75 2.18
C ASN A 139 1.29 -20.91 1.18
N GLY A 140 0.80 -20.66 -0.04
CA GLY A 140 0.73 -21.66 -1.10
C GLY A 140 -0.51 -22.56 -1.06
N ASP A 141 -1.53 -22.21 -0.26
CA ASP A 141 -2.79 -22.95 -0.24
C ASP A 141 -3.61 -22.64 -1.50
N ALA A 142 -3.73 -23.64 -2.39
CA ALA A 142 -4.47 -23.52 -3.64
C ALA A 142 -5.99 -23.32 -3.42
N GLY A 143 -6.56 -23.87 -2.34
CA GLY A 143 -7.97 -23.66 -1.99
C GLY A 143 -8.23 -22.22 -1.58
N ALA A 144 -7.35 -21.65 -0.75
CA ALA A 144 -7.41 -20.25 -0.37
C ALA A 144 -7.22 -19.33 -1.58
N ALA A 145 -6.26 -19.63 -2.46
CA ALA A 145 -6.02 -18.86 -3.68
C ALA A 145 -7.24 -18.83 -4.61
N ARG A 146 -7.97 -19.95 -4.73
CA ARG A 146 -9.25 -20.01 -5.47
C ARG A 146 -10.35 -19.19 -4.80
N ARG A 147 -10.47 -19.25 -3.47
CA ARG A 147 -11.44 -18.44 -2.71
C ARG A 147 -11.18 -16.94 -2.79
N VAL A 148 -9.91 -16.51 -2.83
CA VAL A 148 -9.56 -15.10 -3.10
C VAL A 148 -10.09 -14.66 -4.46
N THR A 149 -9.92 -15.49 -5.50
CA THR A 149 -10.45 -15.19 -6.84
C THR A 149 -11.98 -15.16 -6.85
N ALA A 150 -12.64 -16.15 -6.26
CA ALA A 150 -14.10 -16.18 -6.16
C ALA A 150 -14.67 -14.97 -5.39
N GLY A 151 -13.94 -14.47 -4.38
CA GLY A 151 -14.31 -13.27 -3.64
C GLY A 151 -14.34 -11.98 -4.48
N LEU A 152 -13.58 -11.93 -5.58
CA LEU A 152 -13.64 -10.82 -6.54
C LEU A 152 -14.90 -10.89 -7.42
N GLU A 153 -15.31 -12.11 -7.78
CA GLU A 153 -16.43 -12.34 -8.70
C GLU A 153 -17.79 -12.13 -8.01
N ASN A 154 -17.94 -12.66 -6.80
CA ASN A 154 -19.20 -12.70 -6.06
C ASN A 154 -19.57 -11.36 -5.40
N GLY A 155 -18.65 -10.41 -5.32
CA GLY A 155 -18.86 -9.11 -4.66
C GLY A 155 -18.99 -9.21 -3.13
N GLY A 156 -19.29 -8.07 -2.48
CA GLY A 156 -19.52 -7.98 -1.03
C GLY A 156 -18.28 -7.63 -0.19
N PRO A 157 -18.38 -7.66 1.16
CA PRO A 157 -17.31 -7.25 2.09
C PRO A 157 -15.94 -7.89 1.83
N PRO A 158 -15.83 -9.17 1.40
CA PRO A 158 -14.54 -9.79 1.08
C PRO A 158 -13.86 -9.24 -0.18
N ALA A 159 -14.61 -8.62 -1.12
CA ALA A 159 -14.08 -8.18 -2.41
C ALA A 159 -12.98 -7.12 -2.25
N LEU A 160 -13.12 -6.21 -1.29
CA LEU A 160 -12.11 -5.22 -0.95
C LEU A 160 -10.80 -5.87 -0.51
N THR A 161 -10.86 -6.81 0.44
CA THR A 161 -9.67 -7.52 0.92
C THR A 161 -9.08 -8.40 -0.17
N CYS A 162 -9.90 -9.05 -1.00
CA CYS A 162 -9.41 -9.87 -2.11
C CYS A 162 -8.70 -9.02 -3.18
N ALA A 163 -9.24 -7.85 -3.53
CA ALA A 163 -8.61 -6.92 -4.48
C ALA A 163 -7.27 -6.41 -3.93
N TYR A 164 -7.25 -6.04 -2.64
CA TYR A 164 -6.02 -5.62 -1.97
C TYR A 164 -4.97 -6.73 -1.90
N ALA A 165 -5.36 -7.94 -1.48
CA ALA A 165 -4.50 -9.11 -1.40
C ALA A 165 -3.88 -9.47 -2.77
N SER A 166 -4.64 -9.28 -3.86
CA SER A 166 -4.20 -9.61 -5.22
C SER A 166 -2.93 -8.86 -5.64
N ALA A 167 -2.68 -7.66 -5.08
CA ALA A 167 -1.45 -6.92 -5.33
C ALA A 167 -0.21 -7.56 -4.68
N PHE A 168 -0.37 -8.31 -3.59
CA PHE A 168 0.75 -8.89 -2.84
C PHE A 168 1.01 -10.36 -3.16
N LEU A 169 0.01 -11.07 -3.67
CA LEU A 169 0.21 -12.45 -4.11
C LEU A 169 1.20 -12.48 -5.29
N PRO A 170 2.15 -13.43 -5.31
CA PRO A 170 3.27 -13.42 -6.24
C PRO A 170 2.83 -13.60 -7.70
N GLU A 171 1.75 -14.33 -7.91
CA GLU A 171 1.19 -14.60 -9.23
C GLU A 171 -0.21 -14.00 -9.36
N LEU A 172 -0.52 -13.58 -10.59
CA LEU A 172 -1.85 -13.19 -11.02
C LEU A 172 -2.36 -14.16 -12.10
N PRO A 173 -3.00 -15.28 -11.70
CA PRO A 173 -3.60 -16.22 -12.65
C PRO A 173 -4.65 -15.54 -13.53
N GLU A 174 -4.83 -16.04 -14.75
CA GLU A 174 -5.75 -15.47 -15.76
C GLU A 174 -7.18 -15.26 -15.24
N ALA A 175 -7.72 -16.21 -14.46
CA ALA A 175 -9.04 -16.09 -13.86
C ALA A 175 -9.14 -14.88 -12.90
N ARG A 176 -8.09 -14.64 -12.10
CA ARG A 176 -8.04 -13.50 -11.18
C ARG A 176 -7.80 -12.19 -11.93
N GLU A 177 -6.95 -12.19 -12.96
CA GLU A 177 -6.79 -11.04 -13.85
C GLU A 177 -8.12 -10.63 -14.48
N THR A 178 -8.85 -11.60 -15.02
CA THR A 178 -10.17 -11.40 -15.64
C THR A 178 -11.17 -10.83 -14.64
N ALA A 179 -11.22 -11.38 -13.42
CA ALA A 179 -12.09 -10.87 -12.36
C ALA A 179 -11.76 -9.42 -11.97
N LEU A 180 -10.47 -9.07 -11.85
CA LEU A 180 -10.04 -7.69 -11.60
C LEU A 180 -10.41 -6.74 -12.75
N ARG A 181 -10.23 -7.15 -14.01
CA ARG A 181 -10.63 -6.30 -15.15
C ARG A 181 -12.12 -6.00 -15.16
N ARG A 182 -12.96 -7.02 -14.94
CA ARG A 182 -14.41 -6.87 -14.81
C ARG A 182 -14.82 -5.98 -13.65
N LEU A 183 -14.14 -6.11 -12.49
CA LEU A 183 -14.30 -5.20 -11.35
C LEU A 183 -13.98 -3.76 -11.73
N LEU A 184 -12.86 -3.56 -12.41
CA LEU A 184 -12.40 -2.24 -12.80
C LEU A 184 -13.41 -1.56 -13.73
N GLU A 185 -14.01 -2.30 -14.67
CA GLU A 185 -15.02 -1.80 -15.61
C GLU A 185 -16.35 -1.41 -14.95
N ARG A 186 -16.81 -2.16 -13.94
CA ARG A 186 -18.11 -1.91 -13.29
C ARG A 186 -18.05 -0.88 -12.16
N GLU A 187 -16.92 -0.80 -11.45
CA GLU A 187 -16.80 0.03 -10.25
C GLU A 187 -16.54 1.50 -10.62
N PRO A 188 -17.21 2.46 -9.94
CA PRO A 188 -16.89 3.87 -10.05
C PRO A 188 -15.40 4.12 -9.79
N ALA A 189 -14.79 5.02 -10.56
CA ALA A 189 -13.35 5.28 -10.47
C ALA A 189 -12.92 5.79 -9.08
N ASP A 190 -13.81 6.48 -8.37
CA ASP A 190 -13.60 7.01 -7.03
C ASP A 190 -13.91 5.99 -5.91
N SER A 191 -14.23 4.74 -6.24
CA SER A 191 -14.45 3.68 -5.26
C SER A 191 -13.12 3.10 -4.76
N GLN A 192 -13.06 2.74 -3.47
CA GLN A 192 -11.88 2.08 -2.89
C GLN A 192 -11.60 0.73 -3.58
N LEU A 193 -12.64 0.01 -4.00
CA LEU A 193 -12.51 -1.25 -4.71
C LEU A 193 -11.88 -1.06 -6.09
N ALA A 194 -12.29 -0.02 -6.83
CA ALA A 194 -11.65 0.35 -8.10
C ALA A 194 -10.18 0.72 -7.91
N ALA A 195 -9.84 1.50 -6.89
CA ALA A 195 -8.46 1.91 -6.62
C ALA A 195 -7.55 0.72 -6.29
N PHE A 196 -8.01 -0.21 -5.45
CA PHE A 196 -7.26 -1.44 -5.13
C PHE A 196 -7.10 -2.35 -6.35
N THR A 197 -8.15 -2.47 -7.16
CA THR A 197 -8.15 -3.26 -8.39
C THR A 197 -7.15 -2.70 -9.41
N LEU A 198 -7.16 -1.37 -9.62
CA LEU A 198 -6.22 -0.69 -10.50
C LEU A 198 -4.77 -0.90 -10.05
N TRP A 199 -4.52 -0.72 -8.76
CA TRP A 199 -3.19 -0.91 -8.19
C TRP A 199 -2.69 -2.36 -8.30
N ALA A 200 -3.55 -3.35 -8.04
CA ALA A 200 -3.20 -4.76 -8.21
C ALA A 200 -2.83 -5.08 -9.67
N LEU A 201 -3.62 -4.61 -10.65
CA LEU A 201 -3.31 -4.79 -12.06
C LEU A 201 -2.00 -4.10 -12.45
N ALA A 202 -1.74 -2.88 -11.94
CA ALA A 202 -0.53 -2.12 -12.23
C ALA A 202 0.73 -2.81 -11.68
N ARG A 203 0.65 -3.31 -10.45
CA ARG A 203 1.76 -4.03 -9.80
C ARG A 203 2.15 -5.32 -10.51
N HIS A 204 1.19 -5.98 -11.17
CA HIS A 204 1.41 -7.18 -11.99
C HIS A 204 1.72 -6.86 -13.46
N GLY A 205 1.91 -5.59 -13.83
CA GLY A 205 2.17 -5.18 -15.21
C GLY A 205 1.00 -5.45 -16.18
N LYS A 206 -0.23 -5.56 -15.66
CA LYS A 206 -1.44 -5.86 -16.44
C LYS A 206 -2.25 -4.62 -16.81
N THR A 207 -1.79 -3.44 -16.44
CA THR A 207 -2.36 -2.16 -16.91
C THR A 207 -1.22 -1.17 -17.20
N GLY A 208 -1.38 -0.38 -18.26
CA GLY A 208 -0.41 0.62 -18.69
C GLY A 208 -0.57 1.95 -17.98
N ALA A 209 0.48 2.78 -18.02
CA ALA A 209 0.48 4.12 -17.45
C ALA A 209 -0.67 4.99 -18.00
N ASP A 210 -1.01 4.84 -19.28
CA ASP A 210 -2.09 5.60 -19.94
C ASP A 210 -3.46 5.37 -19.27
N VAL A 211 -3.77 4.12 -18.91
CA VAL A 211 -5.01 3.74 -18.22
C VAL A 211 -5.03 4.34 -16.82
N VAL A 212 -3.90 4.25 -16.11
CA VAL A 212 -3.76 4.78 -14.75
C VAL A 212 -3.90 6.29 -14.73
N ARG A 213 -3.19 7.02 -15.62
CA ARG A 213 -3.31 8.49 -15.77
C ARG A 213 -4.74 8.91 -16.05
N ARG A 214 -5.40 8.25 -17.02
CA ARG A 214 -6.78 8.57 -17.39
C ARG A 214 -7.73 8.42 -16.21
N ARG A 215 -7.55 7.39 -15.38
CA ARG A 215 -8.35 7.20 -14.16
C ARG A 215 -8.03 8.23 -13.08
N LEU A 216 -6.75 8.48 -12.80
CA LEU A 216 -6.31 9.48 -11.83
C LEU A 216 -6.89 10.87 -12.15
N ARG A 217 -6.79 11.30 -13.41
CA ARG A 217 -7.29 12.61 -13.86
C ARG A 217 -8.83 12.71 -13.94
N ALA A 218 -9.52 11.57 -13.95
CA ALA A 218 -10.98 11.50 -13.95
C ALA A 218 -11.58 11.51 -12.53
N LEU A 219 -10.75 11.47 -11.49
CA LEU A 219 -11.23 11.51 -10.11
C LEU A 219 -11.89 12.87 -9.80
N PRO A 220 -13.06 12.89 -9.15
CA PRO A 220 -13.72 14.13 -8.77
C PRO A 220 -12.93 14.88 -7.69
N GLY A 221 -13.13 16.20 -7.64
CA GLY A 221 -12.66 17.01 -6.52
C GLY A 221 -13.27 16.50 -5.20
N GLY A 222 -12.46 16.43 -4.14
CA GLY A 222 -12.89 15.87 -2.86
C GLY A 222 -12.88 14.34 -2.78
N THR A 223 -12.26 13.65 -3.75
CA THR A 223 -12.01 12.20 -3.67
C THR A 223 -11.37 11.83 -2.34
N ALA A 224 -11.85 10.75 -1.71
CA ALA A 224 -11.32 10.28 -0.44
C ALA A 224 -9.80 10.03 -0.52
N GLU A 225 -9.05 10.52 0.48
CA GLU A 225 -7.58 10.45 0.54
C GLU A 225 -7.04 9.05 0.20
N LYS A 226 -7.67 8.01 0.75
CA LYS A 226 -7.28 6.61 0.52
C LYS A 226 -7.40 6.20 -0.94
N VAL A 227 -8.45 6.63 -1.64
CA VAL A 227 -8.67 6.32 -3.06
C VAL A 227 -7.58 6.98 -3.91
N LEU A 228 -7.31 8.26 -3.66
CA LEU A 228 -6.28 9.02 -4.38
C LEU A 228 -4.89 8.43 -4.13
N ARG A 229 -4.54 8.10 -2.87
CA ARG A 229 -3.27 7.44 -2.54
C ARG A 229 -3.03 6.16 -3.34
N PHE A 230 -4.06 5.33 -3.55
CA PHE A 230 -3.91 4.10 -4.31
C PHE A 230 -3.85 4.32 -5.84
N HIS A 231 -4.45 5.39 -6.36
CA HIS A 231 -4.22 5.80 -7.75
C HIS A 231 -2.78 6.28 -7.97
N LEU A 232 -2.24 7.07 -7.05
CA LEU A 232 -0.83 7.50 -7.08
C LEU A 232 0.11 6.29 -6.95
N ALA A 233 -0.19 5.34 -6.06
CA ALA A 233 0.56 4.09 -5.96
C ALA A 233 0.51 3.29 -7.27
N ALA A 234 -0.66 3.16 -7.90
CA ALA A 234 -0.79 2.52 -9.21
C ALA A 234 0.04 3.23 -10.29
N LEU A 235 0.12 4.56 -10.26
CA LEU A 235 0.96 5.33 -11.18
C LEU A 235 2.44 5.07 -10.89
N GLY A 236 2.83 4.92 -9.63
CA GLY A 236 4.16 4.43 -9.26
C GLY A 236 4.46 3.04 -9.82
N GLU A 237 3.49 2.13 -9.86
CA GLU A 237 3.66 0.76 -10.37
C GLU A 237 3.73 0.70 -11.92
N ALA A 238 2.94 1.50 -12.65
CA ALA A 238 2.89 1.42 -14.12
C ALA A 238 3.63 2.56 -14.84
N GLY A 239 3.86 3.68 -14.16
CA GLY A 239 4.34 4.92 -14.73
C GLY A 239 5.82 4.93 -15.14
N THR A 240 6.16 5.97 -15.89
CA THR A 240 7.48 6.22 -16.48
C THR A 240 8.00 7.60 -16.07
N ALA A 241 9.16 8.00 -16.59
CA ALA A 241 9.75 9.32 -16.30
C ALA A 241 8.83 10.49 -16.68
N GLU A 242 7.93 10.31 -17.65
CA GLU A 242 6.94 11.31 -18.07
C GLU A 242 5.96 11.67 -16.94
N ASP A 243 5.72 10.75 -16.01
CA ASP A 243 4.75 10.90 -14.93
C ASP A 243 5.32 11.68 -13.72
N LEU A 244 6.63 11.92 -13.69
CA LEU A 244 7.31 12.56 -12.56
C LEU A 244 6.83 13.99 -12.32
N ALA A 245 6.53 14.75 -13.37
CA ALA A 245 6.05 16.13 -13.25
C ALA A 245 4.66 16.19 -12.60
N GLU A 246 3.75 15.29 -13.01
CA GLU A 246 2.41 15.18 -12.41
C GLU A 246 2.50 14.74 -10.95
N LEU A 247 3.31 13.72 -10.65
CA LEU A 247 3.53 13.25 -9.28
C LEU A 247 4.19 14.31 -8.38
N ALA A 248 5.15 15.08 -8.90
CA ALA A 248 5.79 16.14 -8.15
C ALA A 248 4.80 17.22 -7.71
N GLY A 249 3.73 17.46 -8.47
CA GLY A 249 2.65 18.37 -8.09
C GLY A 249 1.88 17.94 -6.84
N TYR A 250 1.91 16.65 -6.48
CA TYR A 250 1.27 16.13 -5.27
C TYR A 250 2.18 16.16 -4.03
N LEU A 251 3.48 16.42 -4.16
CA LEU A 251 4.40 16.48 -3.02
C LEU A 251 4.07 17.62 -2.04
N ASP A 252 3.40 18.66 -2.54
CA ASP A 252 2.99 19.85 -1.77
C ASP A 252 1.52 19.78 -1.34
N SER A 253 0.87 18.61 -1.46
CA SER A 253 -0.50 18.40 -0.98
C SER A 253 -0.60 18.69 0.53
N PRO A 254 -1.66 19.39 0.98
CA PRO A 254 -1.88 19.64 2.39
C PRO A 254 -2.23 18.36 3.18
N GLU A 255 -2.68 17.30 2.51
CA GLU A 255 -2.90 15.98 3.08
C GLU A 255 -1.60 15.14 3.09
N PRO A 256 -1.00 14.86 4.26
CA PRO A 256 0.31 14.21 4.32
C PRO A 256 0.37 12.84 3.64
N GLU A 257 -0.72 12.06 3.69
CA GLU A 257 -0.77 10.74 3.07
C GLU A 257 -0.81 10.78 1.53
N ILE A 258 -1.33 11.86 0.94
CA ILE A 258 -1.27 12.08 -0.52
C ILE A 258 0.17 12.43 -0.91
N ALA A 259 0.80 13.35 -0.19
CA ALA A 259 2.20 13.71 -0.42
C ALA A 259 3.14 12.49 -0.28
N ASN A 260 2.92 11.64 0.73
CA ASN A 260 3.70 10.42 0.95
C ASN A 260 3.47 9.38 -0.15
N ALA A 261 2.23 9.26 -0.65
CA ALA A 261 1.91 8.37 -1.77
C ALA A 261 2.61 8.80 -3.05
N ALA A 262 2.60 10.11 -3.35
CA ALA A 262 3.29 10.68 -4.49
C ALA A 262 4.81 10.48 -4.38
N ALA A 263 5.39 10.73 -3.20
CA ALA A 263 6.79 10.49 -2.93
C ALA A 263 7.19 9.02 -3.18
N GLY A 264 6.42 8.06 -2.63
CA GLY A 264 6.65 6.64 -2.87
C GLY A 264 6.52 6.23 -4.34
N ALA A 265 5.59 6.85 -5.08
CA ALA A 265 5.44 6.62 -6.52
C ALA A 265 6.63 7.14 -7.32
N ILE A 266 7.14 8.35 -6.99
CA ILE A 266 8.33 8.94 -7.59
C ILE A 266 9.55 8.02 -7.38
N LEU A 267 9.83 7.63 -6.14
CA LEU A 267 10.98 6.76 -5.83
C LEU A 267 10.89 5.40 -6.54
N ARG A 268 9.68 4.87 -6.73
CA ARG A 268 9.47 3.63 -7.47
C ARG A 268 9.80 3.77 -8.95
N ILE A 269 9.37 4.86 -9.59
CA ILE A 269 9.65 5.11 -11.00
C ILE A 269 11.16 5.32 -11.22
N THR A 270 11.79 6.15 -10.39
CA THR A 270 13.21 6.47 -10.53
C THR A 270 14.11 5.28 -10.17
N GLY A 271 13.75 4.52 -9.13
CA GLY A 271 14.47 3.30 -8.74
C GLY A 271 14.39 2.17 -9.77
N ARG A 272 13.40 2.18 -10.67
CA ARG A 272 13.34 1.30 -11.85
C ARG A 272 14.18 1.80 -13.01
N ALA A 273 14.19 3.11 -13.27
CA ALA A 273 14.96 3.70 -14.36
C ALA A 273 16.49 3.55 -14.18
N GLY A 274 16.95 3.34 -12.94
CA GLY A 274 18.36 3.08 -12.62
C GLY A 274 18.78 1.60 -12.63
N ARG A 275 17.92 0.66 -13.05
CA ARG A 275 18.23 -0.76 -13.22
C ARG A 275 18.26 -1.14 -14.69
#